data_AF-A0A7C1LCY5-F1
#
_entry.id   AF-A0A7C1LCY5-F1
#
_cell.length_a   1.000
_cell.length_b   1.000
_cell.length_c   1.000
_cell.angle_alpha   90.00
_cell.angle_beta   90.00
_cell.angle_gamma   90.00
#
_symmetry.space_group_name_H-M   'P 1'
#
loop_
_entity.id
_entity.type
_entity.pdbx_description
1 polymer ?
#
loop_
_entity_poly.entity_id
_entity_poly.type
_entity_poly.pdbx_seq_one_letter_code
_entity_poly.pdbx_strand_id
1 'polypeptide(L)'
;MLNINAKRSGLSLSEYIRRSLFEQEITERFSEEHIEIYKMLIKYHNNFKSIGNMYKKRNPKLTQEVYALANEIKAHLKKFQ
;
A
#
# COMPACT_ATOMS: atom_id res chain seq x y z
N MET A 1 18.35 5.19 -20.37
CA MET A 1 16.89 5.07 -20.13
C MET A 1 16.48 3.63 -19.81
N LEU A 2 16.74 2.64 -20.69
CA LEU A 2 16.36 1.23 -20.47
C LEU A 2 16.91 0.60 -19.18
N ASN A 3 18.18 0.85 -18.83
CA ASN A 3 18.77 0.38 -17.57
C ASN A 3 18.04 0.89 -16.32
N ILE A 4 17.53 2.12 -16.36
CA ILE A 4 16.81 2.72 -15.24
C ILE A 4 15.46 2.02 -15.06
N ASN A 5 14.74 1.79 -16.16
CA ASN A 5 13.44 1.13 -16.14
C ASN A 5 13.54 -0.34 -15.73
N ALA A 6 14.58 -1.06 -16.20
CA ALA A 6 14.86 -2.43 -15.77
C ALA A 6 15.09 -2.50 -14.26
N LYS A 7 15.92 -1.60 -13.71
CA LYS A 7 16.20 -1.53 -12.26
C LYS A 7 14.94 -1.22 -11.44
N ARG A 8 14.12 -0.27 -11.88
CA ARG A 8 12.84 0.11 -11.24
C ARG A 8 11.82 -1.04 -11.22
N SER A 9 11.78 -1.81 -12.29
CA SER A 9 10.92 -3.00 -12.41
C SER A 9 11.51 -4.24 -11.74
N GLY A 10 12.77 -4.16 -11.29
CA GLY A 10 13.45 -5.27 -10.65
C GLY A 10 13.91 -6.40 -11.56
N LEU A 11 14.06 -6.11 -12.83
CA LEU A 11 14.45 -7.06 -13.86
C LEU A 11 15.91 -6.81 -14.27
N SER A 12 16.57 -7.85 -14.79
CA SER A 12 17.79 -7.62 -15.57
C SER A 12 17.45 -6.86 -16.86
N LEU A 13 18.44 -6.21 -17.48
CA LEU A 13 18.21 -5.53 -18.76
C LEU A 13 17.69 -6.50 -19.83
N SER A 14 18.25 -7.71 -19.90
CA SER A 14 17.83 -8.75 -20.85
C SER A 14 16.38 -9.16 -20.63
N GLU A 15 15.97 -9.31 -19.37
CA GLU A 15 14.60 -9.69 -19.02
C GLU A 15 13.62 -8.55 -19.31
N TYR A 16 13.96 -7.32 -18.96
CA TYR A 16 13.13 -6.15 -19.26
C TYR A 16 12.88 -6.00 -20.76
N ILE A 17 13.92 -6.15 -21.58
CA ILE A 17 13.80 -6.10 -23.04
C ILE A 17 12.93 -7.25 -23.56
N ARG A 18 13.15 -8.48 -23.07
CA ARG A 18 12.36 -9.66 -23.44
C ARG A 18 10.87 -9.45 -23.16
N ARG A 19 10.52 -9.02 -21.95
CA ARG A 19 9.12 -8.75 -21.57
C ARG A 19 8.50 -7.63 -22.39
N SER A 20 9.26 -6.56 -22.65
CA SER A 20 8.79 -5.44 -23.47
C SER A 20 8.49 -5.88 -24.91
N LEU A 21 9.33 -6.74 -25.49
CA LEU A 21 9.14 -7.28 -26.85
C LEU A 21 7.92 -8.20 -26.96
N PHE A 22 7.61 -8.95 -25.90
CA PHE A 22 6.46 -9.86 -25.86
C PHE A 22 5.20 -9.23 -25.26
N GLU A 23 5.19 -7.89 -25.08
CA GLU A 23 4.08 -7.15 -24.48
C GLU A 23 3.62 -7.73 -23.13
N GLN A 24 4.55 -8.35 -22.40
CA GLN A 24 4.29 -8.89 -21.07
C GLN A 24 4.22 -7.74 -20.08
N GLU A 25 3.30 -7.86 -19.11
CA GLU A 25 3.14 -6.84 -18.07
C GLU A 25 4.45 -6.67 -17.28
N ILE A 26 4.92 -5.43 -17.20
CA ILE A 26 6.08 -5.04 -16.40
C ILE A 26 5.57 -4.12 -15.28
N THR A 27 5.45 -4.68 -14.08
CA THR A 27 5.09 -3.93 -12.88
C THR A 27 6.31 -3.27 -12.25
N GLU A 28 6.22 -1.98 -11.97
CA GLU A 28 7.25 -1.26 -11.22
C GLU A 28 7.24 -1.72 -9.76
N ARG A 29 8.42 -1.95 -9.18
CA ARG A 29 8.50 -2.30 -7.75
C ARG A 29 8.26 -1.06 -6.91
N PHE A 30 7.66 -1.26 -5.74
CA PHE A 30 7.65 -0.21 -4.73
C PHE A 30 9.08 0.19 -4.37
N SER A 31 9.31 1.50 -4.32
CA SER A 31 10.53 2.04 -3.71
C SER A 31 10.50 1.80 -2.19
N GLU A 32 11.67 1.92 -1.55
CA GLU A 32 11.78 1.83 -0.10
C GLU A 32 10.88 2.85 0.61
N GLU A 33 10.79 4.07 0.08
CA GLU A 33 9.88 5.10 0.60
C GLU A 33 8.41 4.69 0.53
N HIS A 34 7.98 4.09 -0.59
CA HIS A 34 6.62 3.55 -0.68
C HIS A 34 6.39 2.48 0.39
N ILE A 35 7.33 1.54 0.56
CA ILE A 35 7.23 0.46 1.55
C ILE A 35 7.07 1.03 2.97
N GLU A 36 7.82 2.08 3.33
CA GLU A 36 7.72 2.71 4.65
C GLU A 36 6.39 3.42 4.85
N ILE A 37 5.87 4.11 3.84
CA ILE A 37 4.53 4.71 3.87
C ILE A 37 3.46 3.62 4.09
N TYR A 38 3.58 2.47 3.42
CA TYR A 38 2.65 1.35 3.60
C TYR A 38 2.69 0.77 5.02
N LYS A 39 3.90 0.58 5.58
CA LYS A 39 4.05 0.15 6.99
C LYS A 39 3.40 1.15 7.94
N MET A 40 3.55 2.45 7.69
CA MET A 40 2.91 3.50 8.47
C MET A 40 1.38 3.44 8.38
N LEU A 41 0.82 3.24 7.19
CA LEU A 41 -0.63 3.08 6.99
C LEU A 41 -1.19 1.89 7.78
N ILE A 42 -0.48 0.75 7.80
CA ILE A 42 -0.85 -0.40 8.63
C ILE A 42 -0.88 -0.03 10.11
N LYS A 43 0.14 0.70 10.59
CA LYS A 43 0.18 1.20 11.98
C LYS A 43 -1.00 2.12 12.27
N TYR A 44 -1.31 3.04 11.36
CA TYR A 44 -2.43 3.98 11.54
C TYR A 44 -3.77 3.28 11.55
N HIS A 45 -4.01 2.30 10.67
CA HIS A 45 -5.20 1.45 10.72
C HIS A 45 -5.42 0.86 12.12
N ASN A 46 -4.37 0.26 12.68
CA ASN A 46 -4.43 -0.35 14.01
C ASN A 46 -4.65 0.68 15.11
N ASN A 47 -4.01 1.85 15.03
CA ASN A 47 -4.21 2.95 15.97
C ASN A 47 -5.66 3.45 15.97
N PHE A 48 -6.23 3.70 14.78
CA PHE A 48 -7.64 4.09 14.66
C PHE A 48 -8.57 3.01 15.23
N LYS A 49 -8.35 1.73 14.94
CA LYS A 49 -9.13 0.66 15.58
C LYS A 49 -9.05 0.69 17.11
N SER A 50 -7.87 0.91 17.67
CA SER A 50 -7.69 1.02 19.13
C SER A 50 -8.42 2.22 19.73
N ILE A 51 -8.40 3.37 19.04
CA ILE A 51 -9.18 4.56 19.44
C ILE A 51 -10.69 4.24 19.41
N GLY A 52 -11.17 3.63 18.32
CA GLY A 52 -12.57 3.21 18.20
C GLY A 52 -13.01 2.27 19.33
N ASN A 53 -12.15 1.30 19.68
CA ASN A 53 -12.37 0.38 20.81
C ASN A 53 -12.48 1.13 22.14
N MET A 54 -11.60 2.12 22.38
CA MET A 54 -11.55 2.89 23.63
C MET A 54 -12.83 3.71 23.86
N TYR A 55 -13.39 4.30 22.80
CA TYR A 55 -14.59 5.13 22.90
C TYR A 55 -15.90 4.38 22.64
N LYS A 56 -15.87 3.07 22.37
CA LYS A 56 -17.02 2.27 21.91
C LYS A 56 -18.31 2.44 22.72
N LYS A 57 -18.20 2.57 24.05
CA LYS A 57 -19.35 2.78 24.96
C LYS A 57 -19.57 4.25 25.35
N ARG A 58 -18.56 5.10 25.18
CA ARG A 58 -18.55 6.49 25.68
C ARG A 58 -18.96 7.50 24.62
N ASN A 59 -18.60 7.27 23.36
CA ASN A 59 -18.94 8.13 22.24
C ASN A 59 -19.13 7.30 20.97
N PRO A 60 -20.34 6.76 20.74
CA PRO A 60 -20.64 5.92 19.58
C PRO A 60 -20.38 6.61 18.24
N LYS A 61 -20.64 7.93 18.16
CA LYS A 61 -20.40 8.72 16.94
C LYS A 61 -18.92 8.77 16.60
N LEU A 62 -18.05 9.12 17.57
CA LEU A 62 -16.61 9.10 17.36
C LEU A 62 -16.10 7.72 16.95
N THR A 63 -16.59 6.66 17.61
CA THR A 63 -16.23 5.28 17.26
C THR A 63 -16.58 4.94 15.81
N GLN A 64 -17.75 5.39 15.32
CA GLN A 64 -18.16 5.19 13.94
C GLN A 64 -17.21 5.88 12.96
N GLU A 65 -16.93 7.17 13.16
CA GLU A 65 -16.02 7.95 12.28
C GLU A 65 -14.62 7.34 12.23
N VAL A 66 -14.08 6.97 13.39
CA VAL A 66 -12.74 6.40 13.51
C VAL A 66 -12.66 5.01 12.85
N TYR A 67 -13.69 4.18 12.98
CA TYR A 67 -13.73 2.90 12.27
C TYR A 67 -13.95 3.06 10.77
N ALA A 68 -14.72 4.06 10.32
CA ALA A 68 -14.87 4.38 8.91
C ALA A 68 -13.50 4.68 8.28
N LEU A 69 -12.72 5.59 8.90
CA LEU A 69 -11.37 5.90 8.46
C LEU A 69 -10.43 4.67 8.49
N ALA A 70 -10.50 3.86 9.55
CA ALA A 70 -9.72 2.62 9.59
C ALA A 70 -10.09 1.67 8.43
N ASN A 71 -11.37 1.56 8.09
CA ASN A 71 -11.83 0.73 6.98
C ASN A 71 -11.41 1.27 5.61
N GLU A 72 -11.39 2.59 5.42
CA GLU A 72 -10.86 3.23 4.22
C GLU A 72 -9.38 2.91 4.03
N ILE A 73 -8.56 3.06 5.09
CA ILE A 73 -7.14 2.68 5.06
C ILE A 73 -7.00 1.19 4.68
N LYS A 74 -7.81 0.31 5.28
CA LYS A 74 -7.79 -1.12 4.97
C LYS A 74 -8.17 -1.40 3.51
N ALA A 75 -9.17 -0.70 2.96
CA ALA A 75 -9.57 -0.83 1.57
C ALA A 75 -8.47 -0.38 0.61
N HIS A 76 -7.75 0.69 0.94
CA HIS A 76 -6.57 1.12 0.19
C HIS A 76 -5.45 0.08 0.22
N LEU A 77 -5.12 -0.47 1.40
CA LEU A 77 -4.08 -1.50 1.54
C LEU A 77 -4.39 -2.76 0.73
N LYS A 78 -5.67 -3.14 0.62
CA LYS A 78 -6.11 -4.31 -0.16
C LYS A 78 -5.91 -4.18 -1.68
N LYS A 79 -5.73 -2.97 -2.22
CA LYS A 79 -5.47 -2.79 -3.66
C LYS A 79 -4.07 -3.27 -4.08
N PHE A 80 -3.23 -3.60 -3.10
CA PHE A 80 -1.82 -3.94 -3.27
C PHE A 80 -1.44 -5.28 -2.61
N GLN A 81 -2.43 -6.06 -2.15
CA GLN A 81 -2.31 -7.47 -1.74
C GLN A 81 -2.85 -8.37 -2.84
#